data_AF-A0A0A9W3P4-F1
#
_entry.id   AF-A0A0A9W3P4-F1
#
_cell.length_a   1.000
_cell.length_b   1.000
_cell.length_c   1.000
_cell.angle_alpha   90.00
_cell.angle_beta   90.00
_cell.angle_gamma   90.00
#
_symmetry.space_group_name_H-M   'P 1'
#
loop_
_entity.id
_entity.type
_entity.pdbx_description
1 polymer ?
#
loop_
_entity_poly.entity_id
_entity_poly.type
_entity_poly.pdbx_seq_one_letter_code
_entity_poly.pdbx_strand_id
1 'polypeptide(L)'
;MRNKDIIIISFPEMEKALLDPVSRKLLLKKGVYPYSYIINVEKLKETQLPGIECFYNDMCEEQLTFIEYERARTIWNLFRIEKLQQYTELYLKCDVILLCECYQKFRSVCHQLYGLDPAWYYTAPGLSFDAALKNTGIIQFSPPHHNREFS
;
A
#
# COMPACT_ATOMS: atom_id res chain seq x y z
N MET A 1 25.98 8.52 -18.74
CA MET A 1 25.04 9.41 -18.01
C MET A 1 23.71 8.68 -17.91
N ARG A 2 23.42 8.02 -16.79
CA ARG A 2 22.11 7.37 -16.57
C ARG A 2 21.12 8.46 -16.20
N ASN A 3 20.12 8.67 -17.05
CA ASN A 3 19.09 9.67 -16.85
C ASN A 3 18.42 9.40 -15.50
N LYS A 4 18.50 10.38 -14.60
CA LYS A 4 17.75 10.40 -13.35
C LYS A 4 16.32 10.79 -13.70
N ASP A 5 15.65 9.94 -14.48
CA ASP A 5 14.19 9.91 -14.47
C ASP A 5 13.85 9.38 -13.08
N ILE A 6 13.80 10.33 -12.14
CA ILE A 6 13.08 10.19 -10.88
C ILE A 6 11.75 9.61 -11.33
N ILE A 7 11.55 8.32 -11.01
CA ILE A 7 10.26 7.66 -11.18
C ILE A 7 9.32 8.56 -10.39
N ILE A 8 8.62 9.45 -11.10
CA ILE A 8 7.46 10.11 -10.54
C ILE A 8 6.55 8.93 -10.25
N ILE A 9 6.45 8.59 -8.97
CA ILE A 9 5.56 7.54 -8.51
C ILE A 9 4.16 8.13 -8.68
N SER A 10 3.64 8.04 -9.89
CA SER A 10 2.26 8.31 -10.21
C SER A 10 1.46 7.11 -9.72
N PHE A 11 0.42 7.40 -8.95
CA PHE A 11 -0.49 6.43 -8.35
C PHE A 11 -1.86 6.55 -9.04
N PRO A 12 -1.99 6.17 -10.33
CA PRO A 12 -3.17 6.44 -11.14
C PRO A 12 -4.47 5.86 -10.59
N GLU A 13 -4.43 4.71 -9.91
CA GLU A 13 -5.62 4.13 -9.25
C GLU A 13 -6.00 4.93 -8.02
N MET A 14 -5.03 5.45 -7.26
CA MET A 14 -5.33 6.42 -6.21
C MET A 14 -5.87 7.75 -6.76
N GLU A 15 -5.36 8.22 -7.90
CA GLU A 15 -5.87 9.43 -8.56
C GLU A 15 -7.32 9.27 -9.03
N LYS A 16 -7.71 8.08 -9.47
CA LYS A 16 -9.11 7.75 -9.80
C LYS A 16 -9.97 7.60 -8.55
N ALA A 17 -9.42 7.04 -7.47
CA ALA A 17 -10.17 6.72 -6.25
C ALA A 17 -10.43 7.94 -5.34
N LEU A 18 -9.60 8.99 -5.43
CA LEU A 18 -9.69 10.18 -4.58
C LEU A 18 -9.86 11.45 -5.43
N LEU A 19 -11.02 12.09 -5.27
CA LEU A 19 -11.48 13.17 -6.16
C LEU A 19 -10.63 14.45 -6.12
N ASP A 20 -9.97 14.80 -5.00
CA ASP A 20 -9.27 16.08 -4.86
C ASP A 20 -7.77 15.97 -4.50
N PRO A 21 -6.92 16.92 -4.96
CA PRO A 21 -5.47 16.89 -4.71
C PRO A 21 -5.06 17.04 -3.23
N VAL A 22 -5.88 17.68 -2.40
CA VAL A 22 -5.55 17.95 -0.99
C VAL A 22 -5.69 16.65 -0.18
N SER A 23 -6.82 15.97 -0.35
CA SER A 23 -7.06 14.63 0.20
C SER A 23 -5.98 13.63 -0.22
N ARG A 24 -5.58 13.66 -1.50
CA ARG A 24 -4.53 12.78 -2.02
C ARG A 24 -3.19 13.00 -1.32
N LYS A 25 -2.75 14.25 -1.15
CA LYS A 25 -1.50 14.57 -0.46
C LYS A 25 -1.50 14.15 1.01
N LEU A 26 -2.66 14.15 1.65
CA LEU A 26 -2.83 13.67 3.02
C LEU A 26 -2.74 12.14 3.11
N LEU A 27 -3.40 11.43 2.19
CA LEU A 27 -3.51 9.96 2.19
C LEU A 27 -2.27 9.25 1.61
N LEU A 28 -1.46 9.92 0.79
CA LEU A 28 -0.18 9.38 0.27
C LEU A 28 0.94 9.30 1.31
N LYS A 29 0.74 9.85 2.52
CA LYS A 29 1.71 9.72 3.62
C LYS A 29 1.38 8.48 4.45
N LYS A 30 2.34 8.03 5.27
CA LYS A 30 2.14 6.98 6.27
C LYS A 30 0.82 7.21 7.02
N GLY A 31 -0.10 6.25 6.92
CA GLY A 31 -1.41 6.35 7.55
C GLY A 31 -1.30 6.33 9.08
N VAL A 32 -2.25 6.98 9.75
CA VAL A 32 -2.31 7.09 11.21
C VAL A 32 -3.51 6.29 11.69
N TYR A 33 -3.26 5.22 12.44
CA TYR A 33 -4.32 4.31 12.85
C TYR A 33 -4.09 3.75 14.26
N PRO A 34 -5.11 3.72 15.13
CA PRO A 34 -4.96 3.30 16.52
C PRO A 34 -5.12 1.78 16.65
N TYR A 35 -4.11 1.02 16.21
CA TYR A 35 -4.18 -0.45 16.13
C TYR A 35 -4.57 -1.11 17.46
N SER A 36 -3.90 -0.73 18.54
CA SER A 36 -4.08 -1.31 19.86
C SER A 36 -5.43 -0.93 20.51
N TYR A 37 -6.09 0.10 19.98
CA TYR A 37 -7.40 0.55 20.46
C TYR A 37 -8.56 -0.23 19.80
N ILE A 38 -8.42 -0.61 18.54
CA ILE A 38 -9.46 -1.29 17.76
C ILE A 38 -9.40 -2.80 18.03
N ILE A 39 -9.81 -3.20 19.23
CA ILE A 39 -9.77 -4.60 19.67
C ILE A 39 -11.07 -5.38 19.39
N ASN A 40 -12.16 -4.68 19.05
CA ASN A 40 -13.45 -5.30 18.76
C ASN A 40 -14.34 -4.42 17.88
N VAL A 41 -15.44 -5.01 17.40
CA VAL A 41 -16.40 -4.35 16.51
C VAL A 41 -17.18 -3.23 17.21
N GLU A 42 -17.36 -3.30 18.54
CA GLU A 42 -18.06 -2.25 19.28
C GLU A 42 -17.29 -0.92 19.25
N LYS A 43 -15.95 -0.97 19.31
CA LYS A 43 -15.09 0.21 19.13
C LYS A 43 -15.32 0.91 17.79
N LEU A 44 -15.64 0.17 16.72
CA LEU A 44 -15.91 0.76 15.41
C LEU A 44 -17.19 1.62 15.38
N LYS A 45 -18.11 1.42 16.34
CA LYS A 45 -19.34 2.20 16.44
C LYS A 45 -19.14 3.56 17.12
N GLU A 46 -17.97 3.79 17.73
CA GLU A 46 -17.66 5.07 18.38
C GLU A 46 -17.70 6.22 17.38
N THR A 47 -18.25 7.35 17.83
CA THR A 47 -18.53 8.50 16.97
C THR A 47 -17.51 9.63 17.09
N GLN A 48 -16.38 9.35 17.73
CA GLN A 48 -15.32 10.31 17.96
C GLN A 48 -13.98 9.68 17.59
N LEU A 49 -13.05 10.50 17.12
CA LEU A 49 -11.67 10.07 16.97
C LEU A 49 -11.10 9.80 18.37
N PRO A 50 -10.48 8.63 18.61
CA PRO A 50 -9.84 8.33 19.89
C PRO A 50 -8.78 9.39 20.22
N GLY A 51 -8.50 9.58 21.52
CA GLY A 51 -7.43 10.46 21.96
C GLY A 51 -6.05 10.00 21.48
N ILE A 52 -5.07 10.91 21.50
CA ILE A 52 -3.71 10.64 21.01
C ILE A 52 -3.05 9.47 21.74
N GLU A 53 -3.38 9.28 23.02
CA GLU A 53 -2.92 8.19 23.87
C GLU A 53 -3.34 6.81 23.37
N CYS A 54 -4.40 6.73 22.56
CA CYS A 54 -4.88 5.50 21.94
C CYS A 54 -4.11 5.11 20.66
N PHE A 55 -3.18 5.96 20.19
CA PHE A 55 -2.37 5.72 18.99
C PHE A 55 -0.95 5.23 19.33
N TYR A 56 -0.77 4.60 20.49
CA TYR A 56 0.51 4.00 20.86
C TYR A 56 0.92 2.92 19.86
N ASN A 57 2.18 2.94 19.44
CA ASN A 57 2.73 1.97 18.51
C ASN A 57 3.47 0.87 19.29
N ASP A 58 2.79 -0.26 19.52
CA ASP A 58 3.34 -1.40 20.25
C ASP A 58 4.61 -1.98 19.61
N MET A 59 4.79 -1.85 18.29
CA MET A 59 5.97 -2.40 17.60
C MET A 59 7.23 -1.57 17.80
N CYS A 60 7.08 -0.26 18.04
CA CYS A 60 8.21 0.65 18.24
C CYS A 60 8.26 1.20 19.67
N GLU A 61 7.32 0.82 20.53
CA GLU A 61 7.14 1.32 21.90
C GLU A 61 7.03 2.86 21.98
N GLU A 62 6.50 3.50 20.93
CA GLU A 62 6.48 4.96 20.77
C GLU A 62 5.05 5.53 20.73
N GLN A 63 4.87 6.71 21.32
CA GLN A 63 3.65 7.50 21.20
C GLN A 63 3.62 8.23 19.84
N LEU A 64 2.41 8.39 19.30
CA LEU A 64 2.19 9.15 18.08
C LEU A 64 2.57 10.62 18.29
N THR A 65 3.23 11.24 17.32
CA THR A 65 3.55 12.66 17.42
C THR A 65 2.30 13.53 17.29
N PHE A 66 2.30 14.71 17.92
CA PHE A 66 1.19 15.66 17.82
C PHE A 66 0.86 16.04 16.37
N ILE A 67 1.88 16.17 15.52
CA ILE A 67 1.73 16.51 14.09
C ILE A 67 0.97 15.39 13.35
N GLU A 68 1.26 14.13 13.66
CA GLU A 68 0.56 13.00 13.06
C GLU A 68 -0.88 12.87 13.56
N TYR A 69 -1.11 13.16 14.84
CA TYR A 69 -2.46 13.19 15.41
C TYR A 69 -3.33 14.29 14.80
N GLU A 70 -2.80 15.50 14.64
CA GLU A 70 -3.51 16.59 13.95
C GLU A 70 -3.82 16.25 12.49
N ARG A 71 -2.97 15.47 11.83
CA ARG A 71 -3.28 14.92 10.50
C ARG A 71 -4.46 13.95 10.55
N ALA A 72 -4.54 13.06 11.54
CA ALA A 72 -5.70 12.17 11.71
C ALA A 72 -6.99 12.98 11.95
N ARG A 73 -6.94 14.04 12.78
CA ARG A 73 -8.07 14.97 12.98
C ARG A 73 -8.46 15.69 11.69
N THR A 74 -7.47 16.12 10.91
CA THR A 74 -7.70 16.76 9.60
C THR A 74 -8.44 15.82 8.67
N ILE A 75 -8.02 14.55 8.58
CA ILE A 75 -8.68 13.52 7.77
C ILE A 75 -10.11 13.27 8.29
N TRP A 76 -10.28 13.09 9.60
CA TRP A 76 -11.59 12.89 10.23
C TRP A 76 -12.58 13.99 9.84
N ASN A 77 -12.15 15.26 9.91
CA ASN A 77 -12.99 16.41 9.58
C ASN A 77 -13.21 16.57 8.07
N LEU A 78 -12.16 16.40 7.25
CA LEU A 78 -12.20 16.58 5.81
C LEU A 78 -13.17 15.60 5.14
N PHE A 79 -13.14 14.34 5.57
CA PHE A 79 -14.02 13.29 5.05
C PHE A 79 -15.36 13.19 5.79
N ARG A 80 -15.63 14.12 6.73
CA ARG A 80 -16.87 14.16 7.54
C ARG A 80 -17.18 12.81 8.17
N ILE A 81 -16.15 12.22 8.80
CA ILE A 81 -16.25 10.91 9.40
C ILE A 81 -17.09 11.02 10.67
N GLU A 82 -18.11 10.19 10.77
CA GLU A 82 -19.03 10.16 11.91
C GLU A 82 -18.75 8.97 12.82
N LYS A 83 -18.18 7.89 12.27
CA LYS A 83 -17.90 6.65 13.01
C LYS A 83 -16.50 6.13 12.73
N LEU A 84 -15.91 5.50 13.73
CA LEU A 84 -14.58 4.90 13.63
C LEU A 84 -14.50 3.78 12.59
N GLN A 85 -15.63 3.13 12.30
CA GLN A 85 -15.79 2.23 11.15
C GLN A 85 -15.42 2.91 9.83
N GLN A 86 -15.95 4.10 9.54
CA GLN A 86 -15.67 4.81 8.29
C GLN A 86 -14.20 5.24 8.20
N TYR A 87 -13.60 5.63 9.32
CA TYR A 87 -12.15 5.89 9.39
C TYR A 87 -11.32 4.64 9.05
N THR A 88 -11.73 3.49 9.58
CA THR A 88 -11.09 2.20 9.31
C THR A 88 -11.24 1.79 7.85
N GLU A 89 -12.43 1.92 7.28
CA GLU A 89 -12.68 1.64 5.87
C GLU A 89 -11.83 2.54 4.95
N LEU A 90 -11.74 3.83 5.27
CA LEU A 90 -10.87 4.77 4.54
C LEU A 90 -9.40 4.35 4.62
N TYR A 91 -8.92 4.05 5.83
CA TYR A 91 -7.55 3.59 6.06
C TYR A 91 -7.23 2.33 5.24
N LEU A 92 -8.06 1.28 5.37
CA LEU A 92 -7.88 0.01 4.67
C LEU A 92 -7.97 0.17 3.16
N LYS A 93 -8.89 0.98 2.66
CA LYS A 93 -9.01 1.26 1.22
C LYS A 93 -7.73 1.90 0.69
N CYS A 94 -7.15 2.86 1.42
CA CYS A 94 -5.89 3.49 1.01
C CYS A 94 -4.73 2.48 1.00
N ASP A 95 -4.62 1.65 2.04
CA ASP A 95 -3.57 0.64 2.15
C ASP A 95 -3.63 -0.40 1.02
N VAL A 96 -4.84 -0.90 0.71
CA VAL A 96 -5.06 -1.86 -0.37
C VAL A 96 -4.77 -1.25 -1.75
N ILE A 97 -5.21 -0.01 -2.00
CA ILE A 97 -4.93 0.67 -3.28
C ILE A 97 -3.42 0.86 -3.46
N LEU A 98 -2.74 1.37 -2.43
CA LEU A 98 -1.29 1.56 -2.46
C LEU A 98 -0.53 0.26 -2.72
N LEU A 99 -0.92 -0.82 -2.01
CA LEU A 99 -0.31 -2.13 -2.20
C LEU A 99 -0.56 -2.66 -3.61
N CYS A 100 -1.79 -2.53 -4.11
CA CYS A 100 -2.18 -2.96 -5.45
C CYS A 100 -1.34 -2.25 -6.53
N GLU A 101 -1.16 -0.93 -6.42
CA GLU A 101 -0.37 -0.15 -7.37
C GLU A 101 1.12 -0.49 -7.32
N CYS A 102 1.67 -0.62 -6.11
CA CYS A 102 3.05 -1.07 -5.91
C CYS A 102 3.27 -2.43 -6.58
N TYR A 103 2.33 -3.36 -6.39
CA TYR A 103 2.43 -4.70 -6.96
C TYR A 103 2.23 -4.73 -8.48
N GLN A 104 1.31 -3.94 -9.03
CA GLN A 104 1.16 -3.78 -10.48
C GLN A 104 2.44 -3.25 -11.12
N LYS A 105 3.08 -2.25 -10.49
CA LYS A 105 4.36 -1.71 -10.98
C LYS A 105 5.47 -2.76 -10.90
N PHE A 106 5.53 -3.51 -9.80
CA PHE A 106 6.48 -4.61 -9.63
C PHE A 106 6.33 -5.67 -10.73
N ARG A 107 5.10 -6.11 -11.03
CA ARG A 107 4.81 -7.05 -12.14
C ARG A 107 5.26 -6.50 -13.49
N SER A 108 4.93 -5.24 -13.79
CA SER A 108 5.34 -4.59 -15.04
C SER A 108 6.87 -4.55 -15.18
N VAL A 109 7.60 -4.20 -14.11
CA VAL A 109 9.06 -4.13 -14.14
C VAL A 109 9.69 -5.52 -14.31
N CYS A 110 9.22 -6.53 -13.56
CA CYS A 110 9.74 -7.89 -13.67
C CYS A 110 9.46 -8.51 -15.05
N HIS A 111 8.30 -8.24 -15.62
CA HIS A 111 7.97 -8.67 -16.97
C HIS A 111 8.89 -8.00 -18.01
N GLN A 112 9.12 -6.70 -17.90
CA GLN A 112 10.01 -5.97 -18.81
C GLN A 112 11.49 -6.39 -18.71
N LEU A 113 11.99 -6.64 -17.50
CA LEU A 113 13.40 -6.94 -17.28
C LEU A 113 13.75 -8.42 -17.45
N TYR A 114 12.85 -9.32 -17.00
CA TYR A 114 13.14 -10.75 -16.92
C TYR A 114 12.19 -11.59 -17.77
N GLY A 115 11.09 -11.02 -18.28
CA GLY A 115 10.01 -11.79 -18.93
C GLY A 115 9.31 -12.74 -17.96
N LEU A 116 9.42 -12.48 -16.66
CA LEU A 116 8.82 -13.28 -15.59
C LEU A 116 7.70 -12.47 -14.94
N ASP A 117 6.60 -13.13 -14.59
CA ASP A 117 5.51 -12.50 -13.84
C ASP A 117 5.58 -12.93 -12.36
N PRO A 118 5.82 -11.98 -11.44
CA PRO A 118 5.88 -12.24 -10.00
C PRO A 118 4.67 -12.94 -9.40
N ALA A 119 3.50 -12.88 -10.05
CA ALA A 119 2.29 -13.56 -9.59
C ALA A 119 2.42 -15.10 -9.59
N TRP A 120 3.40 -15.64 -10.32
CA TRP A 120 3.69 -17.08 -10.34
C TRP A 120 4.69 -17.55 -9.28
N TYR A 121 5.17 -16.62 -8.45
CA TYR A 121 6.19 -16.90 -7.44
C TYR A 121 5.62 -16.65 -6.04
N TYR A 122 5.88 -17.61 -5.14
CA TYR A 122 5.50 -17.44 -3.73
C TYR A 122 6.28 -16.32 -3.04
N THR A 123 7.53 -16.07 -3.46
CA THR A 123 8.42 -15.11 -2.80
C THR A 123 9.33 -14.39 -3.80
N ALA A 124 9.76 -13.18 -3.44
CA ALA A 124 10.70 -12.39 -4.24
C ALA A 124 12.07 -13.06 -4.44
N PRO A 125 12.66 -13.78 -3.46
CA PRO A 125 13.88 -14.55 -3.69
C PRO A 125 13.72 -15.67 -4.73
N GLY A 126 12.57 -16.36 -4.77
CA GLY A 126 12.30 -17.39 -5.78
C GLY A 126 12.28 -16.81 -7.20
N LEU A 127 11.59 -15.68 -7.37
CA LEU A 127 11.60 -14.92 -8.64
C LEU A 127 13.03 -14.47 -9.01
N SER A 128 13.79 -13.96 -8.05
CA SER A 128 15.14 -13.43 -8.29
C SER A 128 16.12 -14.54 -8.68
N PHE A 129 15.96 -15.73 -8.10
CA PHE A 129 16.76 -16.90 -8.44
C PHE A 129 16.51 -17.35 -9.88
N ASP A 130 15.25 -17.48 -10.29
CA ASP A 130 14.89 -17.80 -11.68
C ASP A 130 15.37 -16.73 -12.67
N ALA A 131 15.23 -15.45 -12.32
CA ALA A 131 15.75 -14.36 -13.12
C ALA A 131 17.28 -14.47 -13.31
N ALA A 132 18.01 -14.86 -12.27
CA ALA A 132 19.46 -15.08 -12.33
C ALA A 132 19.82 -16.28 -13.21
N LEU A 133 19.13 -17.41 -13.07
CA LEU A 133 19.35 -18.60 -13.91
C LEU A 133 19.05 -18.33 -15.39
N LYS A 134 17.96 -17.61 -15.67
CA LYS A 134 17.61 -17.19 -17.03
C LYS A 134 18.71 -16.32 -17.65
N ASN A 135 19.32 -15.43 -16.86
CA ASN A 135 20.40 -14.57 -17.31
C ASN A 135 21.71 -15.33 -17.58
N THR A 136 21.95 -16.48 -16.93
CA THR A 136 23.13 -17.34 -17.20
C THR A 136 22.88 -18.36 -18.31
N GLY A 137 21.68 -18.39 -18.91
CA GLY A 137 21.31 -19.35 -19.96
C GLY A 137 20.96 -20.74 -19.43
N ILE A 138 20.89 -20.91 -18.10
CA ILE A 138 20.46 -22.15 -17.47
C ILE A 138 18.93 -22.11 -17.39
N ILE A 139 18.25 -22.84 -18.28
CA ILE A 139 16.78 -22.94 -18.26
C ILE A 139 16.37 -23.81 -17.07
N GLN A 140 15.79 -23.22 -16.02
CA GLN A 140 15.00 -23.98 -15.05
C GLN A 140 13.52 -23.58 -15.12
N PHE A 141 12.71 -24.63 -15.02
CA PHE A 141 11.25 -24.70 -14.89
C PHE A 141 10.45 -23.49 -15.40
N SER A 142 9.95 -23.56 -16.64
CA SER A 142 8.78 -22.75 -17.02
C SER A 142 7.54 -23.30 -16.31
N PRO A 143 6.80 -22.50 -15.53
CA PRO A 143 5.46 -22.88 -15.11
C PRO A 143 4.62 -23.23 -16.35
N PRO A 144 3.71 -24.21 -16.29
CA PRO A 144 3.07 -24.83 -17.47
C PRO A 144 2.13 -23.92 -18.30
N HIS A 145 2.13 -22.60 -18.09
CA HIS A 145 1.19 -21.67 -18.71
C HIS A 145 1.83 -20.48 -19.44
N HIS A 146 3.14 -20.51 -19.69
CA HIS A 146 3.85 -19.45 -20.42
C HIS A 146 3.36 -19.21 -21.87
N ASN A 147 2.44 -20.05 -22.39
CA ASN A 147 1.85 -19.98 -23.74
C ASN A 147 0.36 -19.54 -23.78
N ARG A 148 -0.21 -18.96 -22.72
CA ARG A 148 -1.49 -18.25 -22.88
C ARG A 148 -1.21 -16.77 -23.07
N GLU A 149 -1.05 -16.39 -24.33
CA GLU A 149 -1.24 -15.02 -24.77
C GLU A 149 -2.59 -14.53 -24.23
N PHE A 150 -2.57 -13.47 -23.42
CA PHE A 150 -3.79 -12.78 -23.04
C PHE A 150 -4.33 -12.11 -24.31
N SER A 151 -5.34 -12.75 -24.93
CA SER A 151 -6.21 -12.18 -25.96
C SER A 151 -7.39 -11.49 -25.31
#